data_AF-A0A2D4TX84-F1
#
_entry.id   AF-A0A2D4TX84-F1
#
_cell.length_a   1.000
_cell.length_b   1.000
_cell.length_c   1.000
_cell.angle_alpha   90.00
_cell.angle_beta   90.00
_cell.angle_gamma   90.00
#
_symmetry.space_group_name_H-M   'P 1'
#
loop_
_entity.id
_entity.type
_entity.pdbx_description
1 polymer ?
#
loop_
_entity_poly.entity_id
_entity_poly.type
_entity_poly.pdbx_seq_one_letter_code
_entity_poly.pdbx_strand_id
1 'polypeptide(L)'
;MSNYILLEHIKVQNANCIAGFTYGFPAITHFLGYTHALSRKLQQQFGIELTGCAVVCHQHQVQAYQPGGWGDYVFALTRNPLTKEGNTAPIVEEGRMHLTVSLILESSKAFSGALQQQVVETLTMLAQRQKLAGGQVTCLKGVSLYSDDDEQTLSRKLLRKVLPGFALTDRSELLRQHYQQLISPQPNATMLDAWLDFAALTYHAVAADEVEPPAEQHAAEWVRVPKPDKGYLVPITTGYKAISALHPAGAVANSRDPQYPFCFVESAYGVGQWLSPHRVTDLRDVIWRYRQQGPWYLCTTNTAQNILKLHPEQEAALAELTETEITFY
;
A
#
# COMPACT_ATOMS: atom_id res chain seq x y z
N MET A 1 12.49 -24.62 -5.68
CA MET A 1 13.21 -23.50 -6.30
C MET A 1 12.36 -22.25 -6.30
N SER A 2 12.68 -21.29 -5.44
CA SER A 2 12.12 -19.95 -5.54
C SER A 2 13.09 -19.04 -6.28
N ASN A 3 12.52 -18.14 -7.06
CA ASN A 3 13.26 -17.28 -7.96
C ASN A 3 12.86 -15.85 -7.70
N TYR A 4 13.83 -15.00 -7.38
CA TYR A 4 13.61 -13.61 -7.07
C TYR A 4 14.49 -12.70 -7.93
N ILE A 5 13.97 -11.53 -8.22
CA ILE A 5 14.67 -10.44 -8.89
C ILE A 5 14.71 -9.27 -7.93
N LEU A 6 15.89 -8.74 -7.64
CA LEU A 6 16.04 -7.52 -6.86
C LEU A 6 16.32 -6.35 -7.78
N LEU A 7 15.41 -5.38 -7.79
CA LEU A 7 15.65 -4.04 -8.31
C LEU A 7 16.13 -3.17 -7.14
N GLU A 8 17.42 -2.85 -7.12
CA GLU A 8 18.08 -2.24 -5.98
C GLU A 8 18.03 -0.71 -6.04
N HIS A 9 17.57 -0.06 -4.96
CA HIS A 9 17.60 1.40 -4.76
C HIS A 9 17.14 2.22 -5.97
N ILE A 10 15.92 1.95 -6.44
CA ILE A 10 15.23 2.75 -7.45
C ILE A 10 14.92 4.13 -6.86
N LYS A 11 15.52 5.18 -7.41
CA LYS A 11 15.19 6.57 -7.07
C LYS A 11 14.09 7.06 -8.00
N VAL A 12 13.00 7.54 -7.41
CA VAL A 12 11.84 8.06 -8.11
C VAL A 12 11.59 9.50 -7.72
N GLN A 13 11.42 10.36 -8.72
CA GLN A 13 11.02 11.75 -8.55
C GLN A 13 9.55 11.96 -8.90
N ASN A 14 8.89 12.84 -8.14
CA ASN A 14 7.49 13.23 -8.33
C ASN A 14 6.52 12.03 -8.40
N ALA A 15 6.73 11.03 -7.54
CA ALA A 15 5.76 9.96 -7.34
C ALA A 15 4.50 10.51 -6.65
N ASN A 16 3.33 9.95 -6.98
CA ASN A 16 2.07 10.26 -6.33
C ASN A 16 2.14 9.88 -4.84
N CYS A 17 1.77 10.80 -3.96
CA CYS A 17 1.70 10.56 -2.51
C CYS A 17 0.28 10.59 -1.94
N ILE A 18 -0.75 10.65 -2.79
CA ILE A 18 -2.17 10.61 -2.38
C ILE A 18 -2.76 9.24 -2.76
N ALA A 19 -3.40 8.59 -1.79
CA ALA A 19 -4.05 7.31 -1.92
C ALA A 19 -5.36 7.29 -1.11
N GLY A 20 -6.45 7.73 -1.75
CA GLY A 20 -7.75 7.85 -1.08
C GLY A 20 -7.68 8.79 0.12
N PHE A 21 -8.08 8.31 1.29
CA PHE A 21 -7.98 9.05 2.57
C PHE A 21 -6.58 9.10 3.16
N THR A 22 -5.60 8.39 2.58
CA THR A 22 -4.22 8.37 3.08
C THR A 22 -3.32 9.23 2.20
N TYR A 23 -2.36 9.92 2.81
CA TYR A 23 -1.26 10.55 2.10
C TYR A 23 0.09 10.15 2.71
N GLY A 24 1.16 10.22 1.91
CA GLY A 24 2.48 9.79 2.33
C GLY A 24 3.08 8.80 1.34
N PHE A 25 3.17 7.53 1.71
CA PHE A 25 3.71 6.49 0.82
C PHE A 25 2.66 6.08 -0.23
N PRO A 26 3.04 5.78 -1.50
CA PRO A 26 2.07 5.44 -2.53
C PRO A 26 1.33 4.13 -2.22
N ALA A 27 0.08 4.01 -2.68
CA ALA A 27 -0.70 2.78 -2.55
C ALA A 27 0.05 1.58 -3.15
N ILE A 28 -0.09 0.40 -2.52
CA ILE A 28 0.62 -0.81 -2.94
C ILE A 28 0.28 -1.24 -4.38
N THR A 29 -0.92 -0.89 -4.84
CA THR A 29 -1.39 -1.11 -6.22
C THR A 29 -0.46 -0.50 -7.26
N HIS A 30 0.21 0.62 -6.97
CA HIS A 30 1.19 1.22 -7.89
C HIS A 30 2.40 0.30 -8.12
N PHE A 31 2.89 -0.38 -7.07
CA PHE A 31 4.06 -1.24 -7.13
C PHE A 31 3.74 -2.58 -7.81
N LEU A 32 2.56 -3.13 -7.53
CA LEU A 32 2.08 -4.32 -8.25
C LEU A 32 1.75 -4.01 -9.71
N GLY A 33 1.20 -2.83 -10.01
CA GLY A 33 0.95 -2.38 -11.37
C GLY A 33 2.25 -2.23 -12.18
N TYR A 34 3.27 -1.65 -11.55
CA TYR A 34 4.62 -1.56 -12.12
C TYR A 34 5.25 -2.93 -12.36
N THR A 35 5.18 -3.82 -11.36
CA THR A 35 5.64 -5.21 -11.49
C THR A 35 4.92 -5.95 -12.62
N HIS A 36 3.61 -5.77 -12.75
CA HIS A 36 2.82 -6.36 -13.82
C HIS A 36 3.20 -5.79 -15.19
N ALA A 37 3.47 -4.48 -15.30
CA ALA A 37 3.92 -3.87 -16.54
C ALA A 37 5.29 -4.41 -17.00
N LEU A 38 6.21 -4.67 -16.07
CA LEU A 38 7.47 -5.36 -16.36
C LEU A 38 7.23 -6.81 -16.77
N SER A 39 6.37 -7.53 -16.03
CA SER A 39 5.98 -8.92 -16.29
C SER A 39 5.50 -9.12 -17.73
N ARG A 40 4.61 -8.25 -18.22
CA ARG A 40 4.09 -8.34 -19.60
C ARG A 40 5.19 -8.27 -20.67
N LYS A 41 6.26 -7.50 -20.43
CA LYS A 41 7.38 -7.38 -21.38
C LYS A 41 8.33 -8.56 -21.28
N LEU A 42 8.61 -9.02 -20.07
CA LEU A 42 9.41 -10.22 -19.85
C LEU A 42 8.74 -11.49 -20.37
N GLN A 43 7.42 -11.59 -20.24
CA GLN A 43 6.66 -12.72 -20.74
C GLN A 43 6.75 -12.82 -22.26
N GLN A 44 6.67 -11.68 -22.96
CA GLN A 44 6.78 -11.63 -24.42
C GLN A 44 8.17 -12.03 -24.93
N GLN A 45 9.24 -11.64 -24.23
CA GLN A 45 10.61 -11.85 -24.71
C GLN A 45 11.26 -13.14 -24.19
N PHE A 46 10.98 -13.50 -22.94
CA PHE A 46 11.67 -14.58 -22.22
C PHE A 46 10.70 -15.63 -21.65
N GLY A 47 9.39 -15.42 -21.76
CA GLY A 47 8.39 -16.31 -21.17
C GLY A 47 8.44 -16.36 -19.64
N ILE A 48 8.95 -15.32 -18.99
CA ILE A 48 9.04 -15.17 -17.54
C ILE A 48 7.87 -14.31 -17.05
N GLU A 49 7.20 -14.76 -16.00
CA GLU A 49 6.12 -14.03 -15.35
C GLU A 49 6.53 -13.63 -13.94
N LEU A 50 6.23 -12.39 -13.57
CA LEU A 50 6.42 -11.88 -12.21
C LEU A 50 5.09 -11.96 -11.45
N THR A 51 5.07 -12.71 -10.35
CA THR A 51 3.86 -13.10 -9.62
C THR A 51 3.61 -12.31 -8.34
N GLY A 52 4.63 -11.63 -7.82
CA GLY A 52 4.54 -10.88 -6.58
C GLY A 52 5.65 -9.85 -6.41
N CYS A 53 5.47 -8.92 -5.48
CA CYS A 53 6.41 -7.84 -5.21
C CYS A 53 6.49 -7.54 -3.72
N ALA A 54 7.68 -7.59 -3.13
CA ALA A 54 7.95 -6.96 -1.84
C ALA A 54 8.52 -5.56 -2.05
N VAL A 55 8.05 -4.61 -1.24
CA VAL A 55 8.44 -3.21 -1.32
C VAL A 55 9.24 -2.84 -0.08
N VAL A 56 10.47 -2.37 -0.30
CA VAL A 56 11.35 -1.86 0.76
C VAL A 56 11.61 -0.40 0.52
N CYS A 57 11.20 0.45 1.46
CA CYS A 57 11.49 1.88 1.42
C CYS A 57 12.79 2.19 2.17
N HIS A 58 13.73 2.84 1.48
CA HIS A 58 15.00 3.28 2.06
C HIS A 58 14.92 4.74 2.52
N GLN A 59 14.27 5.57 1.71
CA GLN A 59 14.12 7.00 1.96
C GLN A 59 12.86 7.49 1.25
N HIS A 60 12.15 8.42 1.89
CA HIS A 60 11.07 9.14 1.26
C HIS A 60 11.04 10.60 1.73
N GLN A 61 10.52 11.48 0.88
CA GLN A 61 10.33 12.90 1.17
C GLN A 61 9.07 13.36 0.44
N VAL A 62 8.01 13.64 1.21
CA VAL A 62 6.79 14.26 0.68
C VAL A 62 7.09 15.73 0.40
N GLN A 63 6.64 16.23 -0.75
CA GLN A 63 6.72 17.65 -1.10
C GLN A 63 5.55 18.39 -0.44
N ALA A 64 5.66 18.59 0.86
CA ALA A 64 4.70 19.31 1.67
C ALA A 64 5.41 20.20 2.69
N TYR A 65 4.73 21.25 3.15
CA TYR A 65 5.25 22.20 4.13
C TYR A 65 4.14 22.69 5.05
N GLN A 66 4.51 23.25 6.21
CA GLN A 66 3.57 23.89 7.13
C GLN A 66 3.69 25.41 6.94
N PRO A 67 2.66 26.11 6.42
CA PRO A 67 2.75 27.54 6.12
C PRO A 67 3.11 28.41 7.32
N GLY A 68 2.56 28.08 8.51
CA GLY A 68 2.84 28.78 9.76
C GLY A 68 4.00 28.19 10.57
N GLY A 69 4.65 27.12 10.10
CA GLY A 69 5.63 26.34 10.87
C GLY A 69 5.03 25.43 11.95
N TRP A 70 3.71 25.44 12.12
CA TRP A 70 2.93 24.56 12.98
C TRP A 70 1.60 24.23 12.31
N GLY A 71 0.92 23.17 12.76
CA GLY A 71 -0.38 22.74 12.24
C GLY A 71 -0.28 21.78 11.06
N ASP A 72 -1.23 21.84 10.14
CA ASP A 72 -1.35 20.88 9.04
C ASP A 72 -0.33 21.14 7.93
N TYR A 73 0.09 20.05 7.28
CA TYR A 73 0.91 20.12 6.08
C TYR A 73 0.04 20.42 4.86
N VAL A 74 0.51 21.31 4.00
CA VAL A 74 -0.07 21.56 2.66
C VAL A 74 0.90 21.11 1.58
N PHE A 75 0.39 20.61 0.46
CA PHE A 75 1.23 20.14 -0.64
C PHE A 75 1.87 21.30 -1.41
N ALA A 76 3.12 21.11 -1.83
CA ALA A 76 3.79 22.01 -2.74
C ALA A 76 3.33 21.74 -4.19
N LEU A 77 2.48 22.63 -4.71
CA LEU A 77 1.89 22.48 -6.04
C LEU A 77 2.79 23.03 -7.16
N THR A 78 2.47 22.66 -8.39
CA THR A 78 3.11 23.20 -9.60
C THR A 78 2.19 24.16 -10.32
N ARG A 79 2.78 25.15 -10.99
CA ARG A 79 2.02 26.05 -11.86
C ARG A 79 1.70 25.34 -13.17
N ASN A 80 0.42 25.15 -13.44
CA ASN A 80 -0.07 24.64 -14.73
C ASN A 80 0.01 25.74 -15.81
N PRO A 81 0.13 25.36 -17.10
CA PRO A 81 0.02 26.31 -18.20
C PRO A 81 -1.27 27.13 -18.13
N LEU A 82 -1.24 28.34 -18.68
CA LEU A 82 -2.42 29.20 -18.78
C LEU A 82 -3.47 28.57 -19.69
N THR A 83 -4.74 28.95 -19.51
CA THR A 83 -5.83 28.54 -20.40
C THR A 83 -5.63 29.13 -21.80
N LYS A 84 -6.47 28.68 -22.76
CA LYS A 84 -6.46 29.21 -24.13
C LYS A 84 -6.68 30.72 -24.17
N GLU A 85 -7.45 31.26 -23.22
CA GLU A 85 -7.75 32.69 -23.04
C GLU A 85 -6.64 33.45 -22.30
N GLY A 86 -5.57 32.77 -21.86
CA GLY A 86 -4.47 33.37 -21.10
C GLY A 86 -4.73 33.49 -19.60
N ASN A 87 -5.82 32.91 -19.09
CA ASN A 87 -6.17 32.96 -17.67
C ASN A 87 -5.44 31.87 -16.87
N THR A 88 -5.35 32.05 -15.54
CA THR A 88 -4.83 31.00 -14.64
C THR A 88 -5.76 29.79 -14.69
N ALA A 89 -5.21 28.62 -15.01
CA ALA A 89 -5.97 27.37 -14.99
C ALA A 89 -6.41 27.02 -13.55
N PRO A 90 -7.55 26.34 -13.38
CA PRO A 90 -7.98 25.85 -12.07
C PRO A 90 -6.87 25.02 -11.40
N ILE A 91 -6.66 25.28 -10.10
CA ILE A 91 -5.67 24.56 -9.31
C ILE A 91 -6.28 23.21 -8.92
N VAL A 92 -5.66 22.14 -9.39
CA VAL A 92 -5.94 20.77 -8.94
C VAL A 92 -4.80 20.37 -8.03
N GLU A 93 -5.11 20.03 -6.78
CA GLU A 93 -4.09 19.60 -5.84
C GLU A 93 -3.56 18.22 -6.19
N GLU A 94 -2.24 18.12 -6.36
CA GLU A 94 -1.54 16.86 -6.59
C GLU A 94 -0.43 16.71 -5.56
N GLY A 95 -0.53 15.68 -4.73
CA GLY A 95 0.51 15.35 -3.78
C GLY A 95 1.66 14.62 -4.47
N ARG A 96 2.88 15.13 -4.30
CA ARG A 96 4.09 14.55 -4.88
C ARG A 96 5.11 14.22 -3.81
N MET A 97 5.96 13.25 -4.11
CA MET A 97 7.08 12.86 -3.26
C MET A 97 8.29 12.38 -4.06
N HIS A 98 9.45 12.42 -3.41
CA HIS A 98 10.64 11.70 -3.83
C HIS A 98 10.81 10.45 -2.96
N LEU A 99 11.17 9.32 -3.56
CA LEU A 99 11.38 8.08 -2.83
C LEU A 99 12.54 7.28 -3.40
N THR A 100 13.20 6.52 -2.53
CA THR A 100 14.17 5.48 -2.89
C THR A 100 13.67 4.16 -2.35
N VAL A 101 13.36 3.23 -3.25
CA VAL A 101 12.81 1.91 -2.91
C VAL A 101 13.60 0.80 -3.55
N SER A 102 13.68 -0.36 -2.90
CA SER A 102 14.05 -1.61 -3.55
C SER A 102 12.82 -2.49 -3.72
N LEU A 103 12.72 -3.16 -4.87
CA LEU A 103 11.64 -4.09 -5.16
C LEU A 103 12.22 -5.49 -5.28
N ILE A 104 11.66 -6.44 -4.53
CA ILE A 104 11.98 -7.86 -4.65
C ILE A 104 10.80 -8.52 -5.37
N LEU A 105 11.02 -8.93 -6.60
CA LEU A 105 10.00 -9.47 -7.49
C LEU A 105 10.09 -11.00 -7.51
N GLU A 106 8.99 -11.68 -7.28
CA GLU A 106 8.88 -13.13 -7.39
C GLU A 106 8.72 -13.53 -8.87
N SER A 107 9.50 -14.50 -9.32
CA SER A 107 9.52 -15.00 -10.71
C SER A 107 9.01 -16.43 -10.78
N SER A 108 8.16 -16.73 -11.77
CA SER A 108 7.61 -18.05 -12.01
C SER A 108 8.64 -19.08 -12.50
N LYS A 109 9.77 -18.62 -13.04
CA LYS A 109 10.83 -19.47 -13.60
C LYS A 109 12.20 -19.10 -13.07
N ALA A 110 13.07 -20.11 -13.04
CA ALA A 110 14.49 -19.93 -12.81
C ALA A 110 15.16 -19.29 -14.04
N PHE A 111 16.27 -18.61 -13.79
CA PHE A 111 17.02 -17.91 -14.83
C PHE A 111 18.17 -18.79 -15.32
N SER A 112 18.12 -19.24 -16.58
CA SER A 112 19.19 -20.06 -17.19
C SER A 112 20.41 -19.20 -17.59
N GLY A 113 21.61 -19.76 -17.55
CA GLY A 113 22.90 -19.03 -17.63
C GLY A 113 22.94 -17.86 -18.64
N ALA A 114 22.92 -18.13 -19.94
CA ALA A 114 22.99 -17.08 -20.97
C ALA A 114 21.80 -16.10 -20.95
N LEU A 115 20.64 -16.53 -20.45
CA LEU A 115 19.44 -15.73 -20.32
C LEU A 115 19.54 -14.70 -19.18
N GLN A 116 20.33 -14.99 -18.14
CA GLN A 116 20.46 -14.13 -16.96
C GLN A 116 20.90 -12.71 -17.32
N GLN A 117 21.96 -12.60 -18.12
CA GLN A 117 22.51 -11.32 -18.52
C GLN A 117 21.49 -10.51 -19.37
N GLN A 118 20.84 -11.17 -20.32
CA GLN A 118 19.84 -10.52 -21.18
C GLN A 118 18.62 -10.04 -20.37
N VAL A 119 18.18 -10.83 -19.39
CA VAL A 119 17.08 -10.45 -18.49
C VAL A 119 17.48 -9.25 -17.63
N VAL A 120 18.70 -9.25 -17.06
CA VAL A 120 19.23 -8.12 -16.27
C VAL A 120 19.31 -6.84 -17.10
N GLU A 121 19.86 -6.91 -18.31
CA GLU A 121 19.98 -5.76 -19.22
C GLU A 121 18.60 -5.21 -19.61
N THR A 122 17.68 -6.11 -19.97
CA THR A 122 16.31 -5.74 -20.34
C THR A 122 15.58 -5.10 -19.16
N LEU A 123 15.65 -5.69 -17.97
CA LEU A 123 15.02 -5.15 -16.77
C LEU A 123 15.60 -3.81 -16.36
N THR A 124 16.93 -3.64 -16.45
CA THR A 124 17.60 -2.37 -16.15
C THR A 124 17.04 -1.27 -17.06
N MET A 125 16.93 -1.55 -18.36
CA MET A 125 16.37 -0.62 -19.34
C MET A 125 14.87 -0.35 -19.11
N LEU A 126 14.06 -1.40 -18.92
CA LEU A 126 12.62 -1.25 -18.73
C LEU A 126 12.30 -0.50 -17.45
N ALA A 127 12.99 -0.81 -16.36
CA ALA A 127 12.76 -0.18 -15.07
C ALA A 127 13.04 1.33 -15.09
N GLN A 128 14.04 1.77 -15.86
CA GLN A 128 14.34 3.20 -16.02
C GLN A 128 13.37 3.93 -16.96
N ARG A 129 12.78 3.22 -17.95
CA ARG A 129 11.88 3.82 -18.94
C ARG A 129 10.42 3.88 -18.48
N GLN A 130 10.04 3.07 -17.50
CA GLN A 130 8.69 3.05 -16.96
C GLN A 130 8.55 4.01 -15.76
N LYS A 131 7.32 4.45 -15.50
CA LYS A 131 6.99 5.29 -14.35
C LYS A 131 6.60 4.42 -13.16
N LEU A 132 7.09 4.76 -11.97
CA LEU A 132 6.68 4.11 -10.72
C LEU A 132 5.81 5.08 -9.91
N ALA A 133 4.59 4.66 -9.58
CA ALA A 133 3.59 5.51 -8.90
C ALA A 133 3.40 6.89 -9.57
N GLY A 134 3.40 6.93 -10.92
CA GLY A 134 3.30 8.19 -11.69
C GLY A 134 4.59 9.01 -11.77
N GLY A 135 5.58 8.72 -10.91
CA GLY A 135 6.87 9.38 -10.87
C GLY A 135 7.87 8.84 -11.88
N GLN A 136 8.92 9.63 -12.14
CA GLN A 136 10.00 9.28 -13.04
C GLN A 136 11.12 8.55 -12.28
N VAL A 137 11.55 7.41 -12.80
CA VAL A 137 12.75 6.71 -12.31
C VAL A 137 13.99 7.45 -12.81
N THR A 138 14.77 8.02 -11.89
CA THR A 138 15.98 8.79 -12.23
C THR A 138 17.26 7.98 -12.06
N CYS A 139 17.23 6.98 -11.20
CA CYS A 139 18.39 6.12 -10.93
C CYS A 139 17.93 4.74 -10.49
N LEU A 140 18.69 3.72 -10.89
CA LEU A 140 18.55 2.33 -10.45
C LEU A 140 19.96 1.85 -10.14
N LYS A 141 20.23 1.41 -8.90
CA LYS A 141 21.58 0.99 -8.49
C LYS A 141 22.01 -0.29 -9.18
N GLY A 142 21.08 -1.24 -9.34
CA GLY A 142 21.37 -2.48 -10.04
C GLY A 142 20.18 -3.43 -10.08
N VAL A 143 20.27 -4.42 -10.96
CA VAL A 143 19.34 -5.55 -11.04
C VAL A 143 20.13 -6.82 -10.75
N SER A 144 19.62 -7.65 -9.84
CA SER A 144 20.27 -8.92 -9.50
C SER A 144 19.24 -10.05 -9.45
N LEU A 145 19.65 -11.21 -9.95
CA LEU A 145 18.83 -12.41 -10.04
C LEU A 145 19.27 -13.39 -8.96
N TYR A 146 18.29 -14.02 -8.32
CA TYR A 146 18.49 -14.94 -7.22
C TYR A 146 17.64 -16.19 -7.43
N SER A 147 18.29 -17.34 -7.41
CA SER A 147 17.65 -18.65 -7.48
C SER A 147 18.37 -19.56 -6.50
N ASP A 148 17.61 -20.19 -5.61
CA ASP A 148 18.13 -21.15 -4.62
C ASP A 148 17.05 -22.19 -4.29
N ASP A 149 17.49 -23.37 -3.86
CA ASP A 149 16.63 -24.41 -3.29
C ASP A 149 16.37 -24.17 -1.80
N ASP A 150 17.31 -23.53 -1.10
CA ASP A 150 17.13 -23.13 0.30
C ASP A 150 16.49 -21.73 0.40
N GLU A 151 15.17 -21.74 0.54
CA GLU A 151 14.34 -20.54 0.71
C GLU A 151 14.78 -19.63 1.86
N GLN A 152 15.21 -20.23 2.96
CA GLN A 152 15.50 -19.49 4.18
C GLN A 152 16.83 -18.76 4.06
N THR A 153 17.83 -19.42 3.48
CA THR A 153 19.12 -18.80 3.16
C THR A 153 18.94 -17.69 2.12
N LEU A 154 18.12 -17.93 1.09
CA LEU A 154 17.79 -16.94 0.06
C LEU A 154 17.09 -15.70 0.64
N SER A 155 16.08 -15.92 1.48
CA SER A 155 15.34 -14.86 2.18
C SER A 155 16.29 -13.97 2.99
N ARG A 156 17.14 -14.57 3.83
CA ARG A 156 18.11 -13.83 4.64
C ARG A 156 19.10 -13.04 3.78
N LYS A 157 19.55 -13.61 2.65
CA LYS A 157 20.47 -12.96 1.72
C LYS A 157 19.83 -11.72 1.07
N LEU A 158 18.61 -11.84 0.58
CA LEU A 158 17.85 -10.75 -0.04
C LEU A 158 17.53 -9.64 0.97
N LEU A 159 17.01 -10.00 2.14
CA LEU A 159 16.67 -9.05 3.20
C LEU A 159 17.90 -8.27 3.71
N ARG A 160 19.09 -8.88 3.71
CA ARG A 160 20.34 -8.17 4.03
C ARG A 160 20.76 -7.16 2.96
N LYS A 161 20.46 -7.42 1.68
CA LYS A 161 20.84 -6.54 0.56
C LYS A 161 20.02 -5.24 0.52
N VAL A 162 18.82 -5.27 1.07
CA VAL A 162 17.90 -4.12 1.13
C VAL A 162 18.04 -3.30 2.42
N LEU A 163 19.14 -3.48 3.15
CA LEU A 163 19.48 -2.63 4.29
C LEU A 163 20.37 -1.47 3.87
N PRO A 164 20.22 -0.28 4.49
CA PRO A 164 19.18 0.08 5.47
C PRO A 164 17.84 0.35 4.77
N GLY A 165 16.71 -0.10 5.33
CA GLY A 165 15.39 0.14 4.77
C GLY A 165 14.29 -0.46 5.65
N PHE A 166 13.03 -0.29 5.23
CA PHE A 166 11.85 -0.87 5.88
C PHE A 166 10.97 -1.55 4.84
N ALA A 167 10.64 -2.83 5.05
CA ALA A 167 9.72 -3.59 4.23
C ALA A 167 8.27 -3.33 4.67
N LEU A 168 7.38 -3.12 3.71
CA LEU A 168 5.95 -2.98 3.96
C LEU A 168 5.25 -4.34 3.88
N THR A 169 4.43 -4.68 4.88
CA THR A 169 3.62 -5.91 4.92
C THR A 169 2.18 -5.61 5.30
N ASP A 170 1.25 -6.47 4.90
CA ASP A 170 -0.16 -6.36 5.25
C ASP A 170 -0.39 -6.83 6.69
N ARG A 171 -1.15 -6.03 7.45
CA ARG A 171 -1.62 -6.30 8.81
C ARG A 171 -3.12 -6.05 8.96
N SER A 172 -3.88 -6.21 7.88
CA SER A 172 -5.34 -6.02 7.90
C SER A 172 -6.06 -7.01 8.85
N GLU A 173 -5.42 -8.10 9.26
CA GLU A 173 -5.90 -8.97 10.34
C GLU A 173 -5.95 -8.28 11.71
N LEU A 174 -4.99 -7.38 12.00
CA LEU A 174 -4.97 -6.62 13.27
C LEU A 174 -6.11 -5.60 13.32
N LEU A 175 -6.45 -5.01 12.18
CA LEU A 175 -7.63 -4.14 12.06
C LEU A 175 -8.90 -4.89 12.44
N ARG A 176 -9.07 -6.11 11.92
CA ARG A 176 -10.23 -6.95 12.22
C ARG A 176 -10.29 -7.31 13.70
N GLN A 177 -9.16 -7.68 14.30
CA GLN A 177 -9.07 -8.01 15.72
C GLN A 177 -9.40 -6.79 16.59
N HIS A 178 -8.87 -5.62 16.25
CA HIS A 178 -9.14 -4.38 16.97
C HIS A 178 -10.63 -3.99 16.87
N TYR A 179 -11.22 -4.08 15.69
CA TYR A 179 -12.65 -3.82 15.50
C TYR A 179 -13.53 -4.72 16.39
N GLN A 180 -13.23 -6.02 16.46
CA GLN A 180 -13.93 -6.96 17.35
C GLN A 180 -13.81 -6.59 18.83
N GLN A 181 -12.64 -6.09 19.25
CA GLN A 181 -12.42 -5.63 20.62
C GLN A 181 -13.16 -4.32 20.91
N LEU A 182 -13.31 -3.45 19.91
CA LEU A 182 -13.95 -2.13 20.03
C LEU A 182 -15.48 -2.21 20.12
N ILE A 183 -16.11 -3.13 19.38
CA ILE A 183 -17.58 -3.29 19.40
C ILE A 183 -18.09 -3.74 20.77
N SER A 184 -17.32 -4.56 21.51
CA SER A 184 -17.77 -5.10 22.79
C SER A 184 -18.13 -4.03 23.83
N PRO A 185 -17.30 -2.98 24.06
CA PRO A 185 -17.67 -1.85 24.91
C PRO A 185 -18.47 -0.76 24.18
N GLN A 186 -18.37 -0.65 22.85
CA GLN A 186 -19.01 0.40 22.06
C GLN A 186 -19.77 -0.19 20.87
N PRO A 187 -21.05 -0.58 21.05
CA PRO A 187 -21.82 -1.26 19.99
C PRO A 187 -21.99 -0.48 18.69
N ASN A 188 -21.90 0.86 18.75
CA ASN A 188 -22.05 1.74 17.58
C ASN A 188 -20.71 2.03 16.87
N ALA A 189 -19.61 1.43 17.31
CA ALA A 189 -18.31 1.64 16.68
C ALA A 189 -18.29 1.06 15.26
N THR A 190 -17.73 1.83 14.32
CA THR A 190 -17.59 1.44 12.92
C THR A 190 -16.20 0.90 12.62
N MET A 191 -16.06 0.21 11.49
CA MET A 191 -14.74 -0.22 10.99
C MET A 191 -13.82 0.97 10.73
N LEU A 192 -14.38 2.13 10.34
CA LEU A 192 -13.61 3.35 10.12
C LEU A 192 -13.04 3.87 11.44
N ASP A 193 -13.79 3.84 12.53
CA ASP A 193 -13.30 4.25 13.86
C ASP A 193 -12.11 3.39 14.29
N ALA A 194 -12.25 2.07 14.16
CA ALA A 194 -11.16 1.13 14.44
C ALA A 194 -9.93 1.38 13.55
N TRP A 195 -10.14 1.77 12.28
CA TRP A 195 -9.06 2.09 11.36
C TRP A 195 -8.34 3.41 11.72
N LEU A 196 -9.09 4.42 12.17
CA LEU A 196 -8.54 5.71 12.60
C LEU A 196 -7.69 5.61 13.86
N ASP A 197 -7.97 4.66 14.76
CA ASP A 197 -7.14 4.41 15.95
C ASP A 197 -5.68 4.05 15.60
N PHE A 198 -5.45 3.43 14.45
CA PHE A 198 -4.09 3.15 13.96
C PHE A 198 -3.34 4.44 13.56
N ALA A 199 -4.03 5.52 13.21
CA ALA A 199 -3.42 6.83 12.97
C ALA A 199 -3.40 7.73 14.23
N ALA A 200 -4.48 7.79 15.00
CA ALA A 200 -4.69 8.77 16.06
C ALA A 200 -3.73 8.64 17.26
N LEU A 201 -3.29 9.78 17.81
CA LEU A 201 -2.57 9.82 19.09
C LEU A 201 -3.56 10.18 20.20
N THR A 202 -4.13 9.15 20.84
CA THR A 202 -5.17 9.31 21.84
C THR A 202 -4.59 9.41 23.25
N TYR A 203 -5.16 10.31 24.05
CA TYR A 203 -4.86 10.48 25.47
C TYR A 203 -6.17 10.42 26.25
N HIS A 204 -6.12 9.90 27.47
CA HIS A 204 -7.25 9.95 28.39
C HIS A 204 -6.81 10.59 29.71
N ALA A 205 -7.72 11.31 30.33
CA ALA A 205 -7.50 11.93 31.62
C ALA A 205 -7.66 10.88 32.73
N VAL A 206 -6.68 10.80 33.62
CA VAL A 206 -6.72 10.02 34.86
C VAL A 206 -6.69 11.01 36.02
N ALA A 207 -7.57 10.81 37.02
CA ALA A 207 -7.56 11.64 38.22
C ALA A 207 -6.27 11.34 39.01
N ALA A 208 -5.52 12.39 39.37
CA ALA A 208 -4.44 12.25 40.35
C ALA A 208 -5.04 11.88 41.72
N ASP A 209 -4.36 11.01 42.46
CA ASP A 209 -4.83 10.41 43.71
C ASP A 209 -5.50 11.40 44.70
N GLU A 210 -6.49 10.86 45.41
CA GLU A 210 -7.39 11.49 46.39
C GLU A 210 -6.76 12.57 47.27
N VAL A 211 -7.16 13.83 47.06
CA VAL A 211 -7.03 14.90 48.06
C VAL A 211 -8.40 15.50 48.30
N GLU A 212 -8.99 15.23 49.48
CA GLU A 212 -10.08 16.04 50.05
C GLU A 212 -9.48 17.31 50.69
N PRO A 213 -10.10 18.51 50.61
CA PRO A 213 -11.48 18.82 50.21
C PRO A 213 -11.59 19.38 48.76
N PRO A 214 -12.81 19.53 48.21
CA PRO A 214 -13.03 19.85 46.80
C PRO A 214 -12.65 21.30 46.48
N ALA A 215 -11.45 21.51 45.95
CA ALA A 215 -11.14 22.69 45.17
C ALA A 215 -11.53 22.41 43.71
N GLU A 216 -12.18 23.37 43.05
CA GLU A 216 -12.83 23.28 41.72
C GLU A 216 -11.94 22.84 40.54
N GLN A 217 -10.65 22.54 40.77
CA GLN A 217 -9.66 22.21 39.75
C GLN A 217 -8.80 21.03 40.20
N HIS A 218 -9.26 19.81 39.99
CA HIS A 218 -8.41 18.64 40.12
C HIS A 218 -7.37 18.63 39.00
N ALA A 219 -6.09 18.45 39.36
CA ALA A 219 -5.05 18.22 38.37
C ALA A 219 -5.29 16.84 37.72
N ALA A 220 -5.65 16.84 36.43
CA ALA A 220 -5.79 15.62 35.65
C ALA A 220 -4.45 15.26 34.99
N GLU A 221 -4.03 14.00 35.13
CA GLU A 221 -2.89 13.48 34.38
C GLU A 221 -3.38 12.95 33.03
N TRP A 222 -2.79 13.45 31.94
CA TRP A 222 -3.09 12.97 30.58
C TRP A 222 -2.21 11.77 30.23
N VAL A 223 -2.79 10.58 30.26
CA VAL A 223 -2.09 9.33 29.98
C VAL A 223 -2.34 8.91 28.52
N ARG A 224 -1.24 8.67 27.80
CA ARG A 224 -1.30 8.21 26.41
C ARG A 224 -1.92 6.81 26.34
N VAL A 225 -2.94 6.65 25.52
CA VAL A 225 -3.53 5.35 25.22
C VAL A 225 -2.58 4.60 24.27
N PRO A 226 -2.20 3.35 24.59
CA PRO A 226 -1.41 2.52 23.68
C PRO A 226 -2.10 2.34 22.33
N LYS A 227 -1.31 2.23 21.26
CA LYS A 227 -1.84 1.83 19.95
C LYS A 227 -2.44 0.42 20.02
N PRO A 228 -3.36 0.06 19.11
CA PRO A 228 -4.00 -1.26 19.10
C PRO A 228 -3.01 -2.44 19.16
N ASP A 229 -1.85 -2.29 18.52
CA ASP A 229 -0.75 -3.26 18.61
C ASP A 229 0.62 -2.56 18.48
N LYS A 230 1.69 -3.30 18.76
CA LYS A 230 3.07 -2.85 18.76
C LYS A 230 3.65 -2.77 17.34
N GLY A 231 4.62 -1.87 17.20
CA GLY A 231 5.35 -1.66 15.94
C GLY A 231 4.85 -0.43 15.19
N TYR A 232 5.35 -0.24 13.96
CA TYR A 232 4.98 0.91 13.14
C TYR A 232 3.86 0.51 12.18
N LEU A 233 2.64 0.55 12.72
CA LEU A 233 1.40 0.28 12.01
C LEU A 233 0.87 1.57 11.41
N VAL A 234 0.46 1.51 10.15
CA VAL A 234 0.00 2.67 9.39
C VAL A 234 -1.24 2.29 8.57
N PRO A 235 -2.25 3.16 8.50
CA PRO A 235 -3.33 3.03 7.53
C PRO A 235 -2.78 3.07 6.10
N ILE A 236 -3.25 2.17 5.24
CA ILE A 236 -2.85 2.11 3.82
C ILE A 236 -4.05 1.82 2.91
N THR A 237 -3.94 2.21 1.64
CA THR A 237 -4.85 1.73 0.60
C THR A 237 -4.34 0.39 0.06
N THR A 238 -5.15 -0.65 0.16
CA THR A 238 -4.80 -2.03 -0.22
C THR A 238 -5.40 -2.46 -1.56
N GLY A 239 -6.40 -1.73 -2.09
CA GLY A 239 -7.00 -2.09 -3.37
C GLY A 239 -8.28 -1.34 -3.63
N TYR A 240 -9.25 -2.03 -4.21
CA TYR A 240 -10.53 -1.46 -4.63
C TYR A 240 -11.70 -2.40 -4.34
N LYS A 241 -12.89 -1.83 -4.17
CA LYS A 241 -14.18 -2.54 -4.04
C LYS A 241 -15.10 -2.07 -5.16
N ALA A 242 -15.71 -3.00 -5.89
CA ALA A 242 -16.70 -2.65 -6.90
C ALA A 242 -17.96 -2.05 -6.26
N ILE A 243 -18.41 -0.92 -6.81
CA ILE A 243 -19.65 -0.22 -6.44
C ILE A 243 -20.70 -0.28 -7.56
N SER A 244 -20.39 -0.97 -8.65
CA SER A 244 -21.32 -1.24 -9.74
C SER A 244 -21.26 -2.71 -10.16
N ALA A 245 -22.27 -3.15 -10.90
CA ALA A 245 -22.19 -4.39 -11.65
C ALA A 245 -21.03 -4.35 -12.67
N LEU A 246 -20.58 -5.53 -13.09
CA LEU A 246 -19.58 -5.66 -14.15
C LEU A 246 -20.24 -5.43 -15.51
N HIS A 247 -19.92 -4.30 -16.13
CA HIS A 247 -20.39 -3.95 -17.46
C HIS A 247 -19.56 -4.68 -18.54
N PRO A 248 -20.21 -5.18 -19.61
CA PRO A 248 -19.49 -5.85 -20.69
C PRO A 248 -18.59 -4.88 -21.47
N ALA A 249 -17.63 -5.45 -22.20
CA ALA A 249 -16.72 -4.71 -23.07
C ALA A 249 -17.50 -3.79 -24.04
N GLY A 250 -17.08 -2.53 -24.13
CA GLY A 250 -17.69 -1.52 -24.99
C GLY A 250 -18.99 -0.88 -24.47
N ALA A 251 -19.53 -1.33 -23.33
CA ALA A 251 -20.78 -0.78 -22.80
C ALA A 251 -20.63 0.59 -22.13
N VAL A 252 -19.44 0.91 -21.60
CA VAL A 252 -19.16 2.17 -20.92
C VAL A 252 -18.44 3.13 -21.87
N ALA A 253 -19.06 4.27 -22.15
CA ALA A 253 -18.48 5.31 -22.99
C ALA A 253 -17.20 5.89 -22.35
N ASN A 254 -16.26 6.34 -23.19
CA ASN A 254 -14.99 6.94 -22.77
C ASN A 254 -14.13 6.06 -21.83
N SER A 255 -14.31 4.73 -21.86
CA SER A 255 -13.41 3.82 -21.17
C SER A 255 -12.02 3.83 -21.83
N ARG A 256 -10.97 3.56 -21.05
CA ARG A 256 -9.58 3.57 -21.54
C ARG A 256 -9.36 2.54 -22.65
N ASP A 257 -9.98 1.38 -22.53
CA ASP A 257 -9.91 0.29 -23.48
C ASP A 257 -11.29 -0.38 -23.59
N PRO A 258 -11.99 -0.25 -24.72
CA PRO A 258 -13.34 -0.79 -24.89
C PRO A 258 -13.35 -2.32 -25.03
N GLN A 259 -12.19 -2.98 -25.14
CA GLN A 259 -12.12 -4.44 -25.29
C GLN A 259 -12.27 -5.20 -23.97
N TYR A 260 -12.13 -4.52 -22.82
CA TYR A 260 -12.21 -5.17 -21.50
C TYR A 260 -13.50 -4.80 -20.77
N PRO A 261 -14.03 -5.72 -19.93
CA PRO A 261 -15.12 -5.41 -19.00
C PRO A 261 -14.76 -4.25 -18.05
N PHE A 262 -15.78 -3.53 -17.60
CA PHE A 262 -15.60 -2.33 -16.78
C PHE A 262 -16.51 -2.37 -15.55
N CYS A 263 -16.01 -1.94 -14.39
CA CYS A 263 -16.84 -1.65 -13.23
C CYS A 263 -16.33 -0.38 -12.53
N PHE A 264 -17.25 0.36 -11.90
CA PHE A 264 -16.90 1.46 -11.03
C PHE A 264 -16.45 0.91 -9.67
N VAL A 265 -15.42 1.52 -9.11
CA VAL A 265 -14.81 1.05 -7.87
C VAL A 265 -14.51 2.22 -6.92
N GLU A 266 -14.49 1.93 -5.63
CA GLU A 266 -13.95 2.79 -4.58
C GLU A 266 -12.69 2.19 -3.96
N SER A 267 -11.90 3.03 -3.29
CA SER A 267 -10.67 2.60 -2.62
C SER A 267 -10.98 1.71 -1.41
N ALA A 268 -10.29 0.57 -1.32
CA ALA A 268 -10.31 -0.29 -0.16
C ALA A 268 -9.11 0.00 0.75
N TYR A 269 -9.36 0.09 2.05
CA TYR A 269 -8.36 0.43 3.06
C TYR A 269 -8.03 -0.77 3.94
N GLY A 270 -6.81 -0.79 4.45
CA GLY A 270 -6.33 -1.75 5.41
C GLY A 270 -5.25 -1.15 6.30
N VAL A 271 -4.55 -1.99 7.04
CA VAL A 271 -3.42 -1.59 7.89
C VAL A 271 -2.17 -2.26 7.37
N GLY A 272 -1.11 -1.48 7.19
CA GLY A 272 0.21 -1.96 6.86
C GLY A 272 1.14 -1.85 8.05
N GLN A 273 2.20 -2.64 8.05
CA GLN A 273 3.30 -2.52 9.00
C GLN A 273 4.60 -2.31 8.27
N TRP A 274 5.38 -1.34 8.72
CA TRP A 274 6.77 -1.20 8.29
C TRP A 274 7.67 -2.00 9.24
N LEU A 275 8.38 -2.96 8.66
CA LEU A 275 9.29 -3.84 9.37
C LEU A 275 10.72 -3.60 8.90
N SER A 276 11.67 -3.56 9.83
CA SER A 276 13.07 -3.69 9.45
C SER A 276 13.26 -5.04 8.74
N PRO A 277 13.99 -5.11 7.60
CA PRO A 277 14.23 -6.36 6.88
C PRO A 277 14.82 -7.47 7.75
N HIS A 278 15.57 -7.14 8.80
CA HIS A 278 16.09 -8.11 9.77
C HIS A 278 15.03 -8.79 10.64
N ARG A 279 13.85 -8.17 10.81
CA ARG A 279 12.72 -8.72 11.57
C ARG A 279 11.82 -9.60 10.72
N VAL A 280 12.01 -9.62 9.41
CA VAL A 280 11.26 -10.47 8.50
C VAL A 280 11.88 -11.87 8.53
N THR A 281 11.12 -12.85 9.04
CA THR A 281 11.60 -14.24 9.16
C THR A 281 11.60 -14.95 7.81
N ASP A 282 10.55 -14.74 7.02
CA ASP A 282 10.35 -15.32 5.70
C ASP A 282 10.02 -14.20 4.70
N LEU A 283 10.74 -14.16 3.57
CA LEU A 283 10.49 -13.16 2.54
C LEU A 283 9.05 -13.23 2.01
N ARG A 284 8.44 -14.42 1.99
CA ARG A 284 7.07 -14.63 1.48
C ARG A 284 6.02 -13.84 2.27
N ASP A 285 6.29 -13.52 3.53
CA ASP A 285 5.40 -12.75 4.41
C ASP A 285 5.32 -11.27 4.02
N VAL A 286 6.24 -10.79 3.19
CA VAL A 286 6.28 -9.40 2.70
C VAL A 286 6.09 -9.28 1.19
N ILE A 287 5.86 -10.39 0.48
CA ILE A 287 5.53 -10.39 -0.95
C ILE A 287 4.05 -10.11 -1.12
N TRP A 288 3.73 -8.96 -1.70
CA TRP A 288 2.37 -8.58 -2.07
C TRP A 288 1.95 -9.26 -3.37
N ARG A 289 0.69 -9.66 -3.44
CA ARG A 289 0.04 -10.22 -4.63
C ARG A 289 -1.37 -9.69 -4.78
N TYR A 290 -1.87 -9.67 -6.01
CA TYR A 290 -3.29 -9.42 -6.26
C TYR A 290 -4.13 -10.57 -5.72
N ARG A 291 -5.26 -10.22 -5.11
CA ARG A 291 -6.27 -11.16 -4.63
C ARG A 291 -7.64 -10.61 -4.97
N GLN A 292 -8.39 -11.37 -5.76
CA GLN A 292 -9.76 -11.04 -6.11
C GLN A 292 -10.71 -11.98 -5.39
N GLN A 293 -11.74 -11.44 -4.74
CA GLN A 293 -12.81 -12.21 -4.11
C GLN A 293 -14.14 -11.46 -4.26
N GLY A 294 -15.01 -11.95 -5.15
CA GLY A 294 -16.28 -11.29 -5.46
C GLY A 294 -16.05 -9.84 -5.93
N PRO A 295 -16.66 -8.82 -5.28
CA PRO A 295 -16.49 -7.42 -5.65
C PRO A 295 -15.15 -6.81 -5.21
N TRP A 296 -14.32 -7.55 -4.46
CA TRP A 296 -13.06 -7.04 -3.89
C TRP A 296 -11.86 -7.33 -4.79
N TYR A 297 -11.12 -6.28 -5.14
CA TYR A 297 -9.86 -6.32 -5.89
C TYR A 297 -8.74 -5.81 -4.99
N LEU A 298 -8.20 -6.71 -4.16
CA LEU A 298 -7.27 -6.37 -3.09
C LEU A 298 -5.84 -6.75 -3.42
N CYS A 299 -4.90 -6.16 -2.69
CA CYS A 299 -3.51 -6.56 -2.64
C CYS A 299 -3.22 -6.99 -1.21
N THR A 300 -2.64 -8.18 -1.04
CA THR A 300 -2.36 -8.76 0.29
C THR A 300 -1.01 -9.46 0.30
N THR A 301 -0.39 -9.60 1.47
CA THR A 301 0.75 -10.51 1.67
C THR A 301 0.28 -11.87 2.18
N ASN A 302 1.16 -12.88 2.12
CA ASN A 302 0.89 -14.24 2.61
C ASN A 302 1.09 -14.37 4.13
N THR A 303 0.55 -13.44 4.92
CA THR A 303 0.49 -13.65 6.37
C THR A 303 -0.36 -14.90 6.61
N ALA A 304 0.14 -15.90 7.34
CA ALA A 304 -0.50 -17.22 7.55
C ALA A 304 -1.95 -17.18 8.12
N GLN A 305 -2.44 -15.99 8.45
CA GLN A 305 -3.76 -15.68 9.00
C GLN A 305 -4.69 -14.97 7.99
N ASN A 306 -4.23 -14.70 6.77
CA ASN A 306 -5.02 -14.03 5.71
C ASN A 306 -5.98 -15.00 4.99
N ILE A 307 -6.71 -15.84 5.72
CA ILE A 307 -7.98 -16.35 5.22
C ILE A 307 -8.97 -15.19 5.35
N LEU A 308 -9.32 -14.57 4.23
CA LEU A 308 -10.42 -13.60 4.17
C LEU A 308 -11.72 -14.35 4.47
N LYS A 309 -12.04 -14.51 5.76
CA LYS A 309 -13.41 -14.72 6.19
C LYS A 309 -14.06 -13.34 6.16
N LEU A 310 -14.95 -13.15 5.20
CA LEU A 310 -15.83 -11.99 5.14
C LEU A 310 -16.58 -11.90 6.48
N HIS A 311 -16.85 -10.69 6.97
CA HIS A 311 -17.72 -10.52 8.13
C HIS A 311 -19.10 -11.13 7.82
N PRO A 312 -19.84 -11.72 8.77
CA PRO A 312 -21.17 -12.30 8.51
C PRO A 312 -22.14 -11.33 7.82
N GLU A 313 -22.04 -10.02 8.09
CA GLU A 313 -22.81 -8.98 7.40
C GLU A 313 -22.39 -8.77 5.93
N GLN A 314 -21.13 -9.07 5.60
CA GLN A 314 -20.59 -9.01 4.23
C GLN A 314 -20.90 -10.29 3.43
N GLU A 315 -21.04 -11.44 4.10
CA GLU A 315 -21.57 -12.68 3.53
C GLU A 315 -23.09 -12.59 3.29
N ALA A 316 -23.84 -11.96 4.20
CA ALA A 316 -25.26 -11.69 4.04
C ALA A 316 -25.55 -10.77 2.84
N ALA A 317 -24.74 -9.71 2.65
CA ALA A 317 -24.83 -8.81 1.48
C ALA A 317 -24.53 -9.50 0.13
N LEU A 318 -23.89 -10.67 0.14
CA LEU A 318 -23.66 -11.50 -1.07
C LEU A 318 -24.78 -12.52 -1.32
N ALA A 319 -25.53 -12.91 -0.28
CA ALA A 319 -26.68 -13.81 -0.37
C ALA A 319 -28.00 -13.07 -0.68
N GLU A 320 -28.08 -11.79 -0.34
CA GLU A 320 -29.28 -10.96 -0.50
C GLU A 320 -29.00 -9.75 -1.40
N LEU A 321 -28.87 -9.99 -2.71
CA LEU A 321 -29.13 -8.95 -3.70
C LEU A 321 -30.63 -8.93 -4.00
N THR A 322 -31.39 -8.36 -3.08
CA THR A 322 -32.67 -7.69 -3.39
C THR A 322 -32.66 -6.33 -2.70
N GLU A 323 -32.98 -5.33 -3.51
CA GLU A 323 -33.17 -3.89 -3.24
C GLU A 323 -33.12 -3.40 -1.79
N THR A 324 -32.48 -2.23 -1.64
CA THR A 324 -32.58 -1.26 -0.53
C THR A 324 -31.97 -1.67 0.81
N GLU A 325 -30.71 -1.28 1.03
CA GLU A 325 -30.28 -0.15 1.88
C GLU A 325 -28.75 -0.18 1.99
N ILE A 326 -28.11 0.95 1.66
CA ILE A 326 -26.66 1.08 1.58
C ILE A 326 -26.13 1.38 2.96
N THR A 327 -25.32 0.48 3.49
CA THR A 327 -24.45 0.78 4.61
C THR A 327 -23.09 0.08 4.42
N PHE A 328 -22.02 0.87 4.42
CA PHE A 328 -20.62 0.53 4.77
C PHE A 328 -19.54 0.26 3.68
N TYR A 329 -18.33 0.67 4.11
CA TYR A 329 -17.01 0.82 3.49
C TYR A 329 -16.42 -0.44 2.82
#